data_AF-A0AA90UV22-F1
#
_entry.id   AF-A0AA90UV22-F1
#
_cell.length_a   1.000
_cell.length_b   1.000
_cell.length_c   1.000
_cell.angle_alpha   90.00
_cell.angle_beta   90.00
_cell.angle_gamma   90.00
#
_symmetry.space_group_name_H-M   'P 1'
#
loop_
_entity.id
_entity.type
_entity.pdbx_description
1 polymer ?
#
loop_
_entity_poly.entity_id
_entity_poly.type
_entity_poly.pdbx_seq_one_letter_code
_entity_poly.pdbx_strand_id
1 'polypeptide(L)'
;MAQKYIVGDVVMYDNKIMVVKEPRDGSHFDLSCPKEGLVYSFVGVDEIKPMLLTSAILLKNGWSKGQIYFRHSRIPRIKLCTDGGISWSVSINDDIMGSYINYVHQLQHILFAFGIGEEMEV
;
A
#
# COMPACT_ATOMS: atom_id res chain seq x y z
N MET A 1 5.98 18.43 -7.10
CA MET A 1 5.41 17.82 -5.89
C MET A 1 6.05 16.46 -5.69
N ALA A 2 6.14 15.93 -4.47
CA ALA A 2 6.56 14.55 -4.27
C ALA A 2 5.46 13.61 -4.78
N GLN A 3 5.82 12.59 -5.55
CA GLN A 3 4.87 11.62 -6.10
C GLN A 3 4.25 10.81 -4.94
N LYS A 4 2.92 10.88 -4.80
CA LYS A 4 2.18 10.27 -3.68
C LYS A 4 1.86 8.79 -3.89
N TYR A 5 1.67 8.35 -5.13
CA TYR A 5 1.33 6.96 -5.46
C TYR A 5 2.30 6.40 -6.49
N ILE A 6 2.56 5.10 -6.42
CA ILE A 6 3.39 4.35 -7.38
C ILE A 6 2.52 3.37 -8.17
N VAL A 7 3.07 2.86 -9.27
CA VAL A 7 2.40 1.84 -10.08
C VAL A 7 2.11 0.60 -9.23
N GLY A 8 0.87 0.10 -9.31
CA GLY A 8 0.38 -1.02 -8.52
C GLY A 8 -0.31 -0.60 -7.20
N ASP A 9 -0.26 0.68 -6.82
CA ASP A 9 -0.95 1.14 -5.61
C ASP A 9 -2.46 0.95 -5.73
N VAL A 10 -3.06 0.45 -4.65
CA VAL A 10 -4.50 0.28 -4.52
C VAL A 10 -5.11 1.53 -3.88
N VAL A 11 -6.04 2.13 -4.59
CA VAL A 11 -6.67 3.41 -4.23
C VAL A 11 -8.18 3.36 -4.44
N MET A 12 -8.87 4.39 -3.97
CA MET A 12 -10.30 4.56 -4.18
C MET A 12 -10.55 5.77 -5.08
N TYR A 13 -11.36 5.57 -6.11
CA TYR A 13 -11.83 6.62 -7.01
C TYR A 13 -13.28 6.32 -7.38
N ASP A 14 -14.14 7.34 -7.31
CA ASP A 14 -15.59 7.20 -7.58
C ASP A 14 -16.25 6.02 -6.81
N ASN A 15 -15.89 5.86 -5.53
CA ASN A 15 -16.32 4.76 -4.65
C ASN A 15 -15.98 3.34 -5.16
N LYS A 16 -15.06 3.23 -6.13
CA LYS A 16 -14.56 1.96 -6.66
C LYS A 16 -13.09 1.77 -6.27
N ILE A 17 -12.72 0.51 -6.09
CA ILE A 17 -11.33 0.10 -5.90
C ILE A 17 -10.65 0.15 -7.26
N MET A 18 -9.56 0.90 -7.31
CA MET A 18 -8.74 1.09 -8.51
C MET A 18 -7.28 0.75 -8.21
N VAL A 19 -6.53 0.47 -9.27
CA VAL A 19 -5.08 0.25 -9.24
C VAL A 19 -4.40 1.30 -10.11
N VAL A 20 -3.35 1.93 -9.58
CA VAL A 20 -2.53 2.91 -10.30
C VAL A 20 -1.71 2.21 -11.38
N LYS A 21 -1.75 2.70 -12.63
CA LYS A 21 -1.05 2.13 -13.78
C LYS A 21 0.15 2.94 -14.24
N GLU A 22 -0.05 4.22 -14.53
CA GLU A 22 1.04 5.08 -15.03
C GLU A 22 0.92 6.49 -14.41
N PRO A 23 1.99 7.01 -13.78
CA PRO A 23 2.08 8.42 -13.45
C PRO A 23 2.38 9.22 -14.74
N ARG A 24 1.62 10.29 -15.01
CA ARG A 24 1.83 11.13 -16.20
C ARG A 24 2.78 12.29 -15.95
N ASP A 25 2.38 13.20 -15.06
CA ASP A 25 3.10 14.45 -14.76
C ASP A 25 3.42 14.61 -13.27
N GLY A 26 3.24 13.52 -12.49
CA GLY A 26 3.42 13.48 -11.05
C GLY A 26 2.20 13.96 -10.24
N SER A 27 1.20 14.55 -10.89
CA SER A 27 -0.08 14.97 -10.29
C SER A 27 -1.30 14.25 -10.87
N HIS A 28 -1.17 13.65 -12.06
CA HIS A 28 -2.21 12.86 -12.70
C HIS A 28 -1.77 11.40 -12.89
N PHE A 29 -2.73 10.50 -12.76
CA PHE A 29 -2.53 9.05 -12.86
C PHE A 29 -3.56 8.41 -13.78
N ASP A 30 -3.14 7.36 -14.47
CA ASP A 30 -4.06 6.44 -15.10
C ASP A 30 -4.41 5.32 -14.10
N LEU A 31 -5.70 5.07 -13.93
CA LEU A 31 -6.28 4.11 -13.00
C LEU A 31 -6.98 2.99 -13.75
N SER A 32 -6.83 1.76 -13.30
CA SER A 32 -7.61 0.62 -13.80
C SER A 32 -8.53 0.06 -12.73
N CYS A 33 -9.76 -0.29 -13.11
CA CYS A 33 -10.71 -1.01 -12.27
C CYS A 33 -10.58 -2.52 -12.56
N PRO A 34 -10.01 -3.34 -11.65
CA PRO A 34 -9.83 -4.77 -11.92
C PRO A 34 -11.16 -5.52 -12.07
N LYS A 35 -12.21 -5.08 -11.35
CA LYS A 35 -13.52 -5.74 -11.35
C LYS A 35 -14.31 -5.50 -12.64
N GLU A 36 -14.20 -4.30 -13.21
CA GLU A 36 -15.01 -3.89 -14.37
C GLU A 36 -14.19 -3.86 -15.67
N GLY A 37 -12.87 -4.00 -15.60
CA GLY A 37 -11.98 -3.91 -16.77
C GLY A 37 -11.89 -2.50 -17.37
N LEU A 38 -12.32 -1.47 -16.63
CA LEU A 38 -12.31 -0.08 -17.06
C LEU A 38 -10.97 0.59 -16.78
N VAL A 39 -10.62 1.58 -17.61
CA VAL A 39 -9.46 2.45 -17.42
C VAL A 39 -9.93 3.90 -17.39
N TYR A 40 -9.50 4.63 -16.37
CA TYR A 40 -9.69 6.06 -16.22
C TYR A 40 -8.34 6.72 -16.41
N SER A 41 -8.21 7.57 -17.42
CA SER A 41 -6.96 8.29 -17.69
C SER A 41 -7.00 9.69 -17.11
N PHE A 42 -5.82 10.20 -16.75
CA PHE A 42 -5.64 11.59 -16.34
C PHE A 42 -6.43 12.00 -15.08
N VAL A 43 -6.49 11.12 -14.07
CA VAL A 43 -7.17 11.40 -12.80
C VAL A 43 -6.25 12.21 -11.88
N GLY A 44 -6.73 13.33 -11.35
CA GLY A 44 -5.95 14.18 -10.46
C GLY A 44 -5.72 13.52 -9.09
N VAL A 45 -4.53 13.70 -8.51
CA VAL A 45 -4.16 13.13 -7.20
C VAL A 45 -5.12 13.51 -6.07
N ASP A 46 -5.73 14.69 -6.17
CA ASP A 46 -6.68 15.22 -5.17
C ASP A 46 -8.06 14.53 -5.25
N GLU A 47 -8.37 13.90 -6.39
CA GLU A 47 -9.60 13.11 -6.59
C GLU A 47 -9.45 11.67 -6.07
N ILE A 48 -8.20 11.22 -5.87
CA ILE A 48 -7.86 9.87 -5.43
C ILE A 48 -7.88 9.80 -3.91
N LYS A 49 -8.78 8.98 -3.37
CA LYS A 49 -8.87 8.72 -1.93
C LYS A 49 -7.97 7.54 -1.54
N PRO A 50 -7.13 7.69 -0.51
CA PRO A 50 -6.33 6.57 -0.02
C PRO A 50 -7.22 5.54 0.68
N MET A 51 -6.94 4.26 0.46
CA MET A 51 -7.67 3.17 1.11
C MET A 51 -7.11 2.90 2.50
N LEU A 52 -7.98 2.87 3.51
CA LEU A 52 -7.59 2.56 4.90
C LEU A 52 -7.01 1.15 5.01
N LEU A 53 -5.88 1.04 5.70
CA LEU A 53 -5.29 -0.24 6.05
C LEU A 53 -6.01 -0.78 7.30
N THR A 54 -6.70 -1.91 7.15
CA THR A 54 -7.45 -2.54 8.24
C THR A 54 -6.86 -3.90 8.56
N SER A 55 -7.09 -4.38 9.79
CA SER A 55 -6.73 -5.75 10.19
C SER A 55 -7.35 -6.80 9.25
N ALA A 56 -8.56 -6.56 8.74
CA ALA A 56 -9.23 -7.47 7.81
C ALA A 56 -8.48 -7.59 6.48
N ILE A 57 -8.04 -6.46 5.91
CA ILE A 57 -7.22 -6.44 4.68
C ILE A 57 -5.89 -7.17 4.93
N LEU A 58 -5.23 -6.89 6.04
CA LEU A 58 -3.97 -7.55 6.39
C LEU A 58 -4.14 -9.07 6.47
N LEU A 59 -5.11 -9.54 7.26
CA LEU A 59 -5.36 -10.98 7.42
C LEU A 59 -5.71 -11.68 6.12
N LYS A 60 -6.49 -11.02 5.25
CA LYS A 60 -6.84 -11.54 3.92
C LYS A 60 -5.61 -11.77 3.04
N ASN A 61 -4.60 -10.91 3.18
CA ASN A 61 -3.32 -11.00 2.47
C ASN A 61 -2.25 -11.79 3.24
N GLY A 62 -2.63 -12.57 4.28
CA GLY A 62 -1.69 -13.37 5.06
C GLY A 62 -0.88 -12.59 6.10
N TRP A 63 -1.13 -11.30 6.26
CA TRP A 63 -0.48 -10.43 7.23
C TRP A 63 -1.19 -10.47 8.60
N SER A 64 -0.41 -10.59 9.66
CA SER A 64 -0.85 -10.81 11.02
C SER A 64 0.05 -10.02 11.96
N LYS A 65 -0.54 -9.55 13.06
CA LYS A 65 0.17 -8.71 14.03
C LYS A 65 1.34 -9.47 14.63
N GLY A 66 2.51 -8.87 14.57
CA GLY A 66 3.70 -9.35 15.25
C GLY A 66 4.41 -10.53 14.59
N GLN A 67 3.89 -11.05 13.48
CA GLN A 67 4.54 -12.10 12.70
C GLN A 67 5.70 -11.51 11.88
N ILE A 68 6.76 -12.30 11.75
CA ILE A 68 7.94 -11.97 10.93
C ILE A 68 7.77 -12.65 9.58
N TYR A 69 7.69 -11.84 8.52
CA TYR A 69 7.35 -12.31 7.17
C TYR A 69 8.58 -12.67 6.33
N PHE A 70 9.66 -11.91 6.46
CA PHE A 70 10.88 -12.13 5.69
C PHE A 70 12.03 -12.48 6.63
N ARG A 71 12.63 -13.67 6.43
CA ARG A 71 13.77 -14.17 7.24
C ARG A 71 14.99 -14.51 6.38
N HIS A 72 15.17 -13.83 5.25
CA HIS A 72 16.29 -14.11 4.37
C HIS A 72 17.48 -13.20 4.72
N SER A 73 18.72 -13.69 4.65
CA SER A 73 19.93 -12.92 4.98
C SER A 73 20.14 -11.63 4.18
N ARG A 74 19.35 -11.42 3.12
CA ARG A 74 19.40 -10.24 2.22
C ARG A 74 18.18 -9.33 2.31
N ILE A 75 17.08 -9.79 2.94
CA ILE A 75 15.84 -9.02 3.10
C ILE A 75 15.64 -8.84 4.60
N PRO A 76 15.50 -7.60 5.10
CA PRO A 76 15.44 -7.40 6.53
C PRO A 76 14.16 -8.02 7.12
N ARG A 77 14.19 -8.29 8.43
CA ARG A 77 13.05 -8.90 9.13
C ARG A 77 11.93 -7.89 9.24
N ILE A 78 10.94 -7.97 8.35
CA ILE A 78 9.76 -7.10 8.37
C ILE A 78 8.69 -7.72 9.26
N LYS A 79 8.15 -6.89 10.15
CA LYS A 79 7.04 -7.23 11.04
C LYS A 79 6.09 -6.04 11.13
N LEU A 80 4.79 -6.33 11.13
CA LEU A 80 3.75 -5.34 11.38
C LEU A 80 3.43 -5.25 12.87
N CYS A 81 3.41 -4.02 13.35
CA CYS A 81 3.18 -3.66 14.74
C CYS A 81 1.98 -2.72 14.82
N THR A 82 1.31 -2.73 15.97
CA THR A 82 0.27 -1.74 16.30
C THR A 82 0.23 -1.61 17.82
N ASP A 83 0.07 -0.39 18.30
CA ASP A 83 -0.06 -0.03 19.72
C ASP A 83 -1.45 -0.35 20.29
N GLY A 84 -2.34 -0.96 19.50
CA GLY A 84 -3.72 -1.25 19.90
C GLY A 84 -4.74 -0.27 19.32
N GLY A 85 -4.29 0.73 18.56
CA GLY A 85 -5.14 1.60 17.76
C GLY A 85 -5.43 1.09 16.33
N ILE A 86 -5.93 1.99 15.48
CA ILE A 86 -6.19 1.73 14.05
C ILE A 86 -4.89 1.80 13.23
N SER A 87 -3.89 2.49 13.76
CA SER A 87 -2.61 2.76 13.13
C SER A 87 -1.66 1.56 13.24
N TRP A 88 -0.94 1.31 12.16
CA TRP A 88 0.07 0.27 12.07
C TRP A 88 1.46 0.90 11.99
N SER A 89 2.48 0.19 12.42
CA SER A 89 3.87 0.54 12.15
C SER A 89 4.59 -0.68 11.58
N VAL A 90 5.65 -0.42 10.82
CA VAL A 90 6.51 -1.49 10.30
C VAL A 90 7.79 -1.49 11.11
N SER A 91 8.11 -2.62 11.73
CA SER A 91 9.43 -2.83 12.30
C SER A 91 10.31 -3.62 11.35
N ILE A 92 11.56 -3.20 11.21
CA ILE A 92 12.57 -3.79 10.34
C ILE A 92 13.77 -4.12 11.21
N ASN A 93 14.11 -5.41 11.31
CA ASN A 93 15.13 -5.91 12.24
C ASN A 93 14.89 -5.43 13.69
N ASP A 94 13.61 -5.45 14.10
CA ASP A 94 13.14 -5.06 15.43
C ASP A 94 13.18 -3.54 15.73
N ASP A 95 13.64 -2.70 14.79
CA ASP A 95 13.53 -1.24 14.86
C ASP A 95 12.25 -0.75 14.17
N ILE A 96 11.45 0.06 14.85
CA ILE A 96 10.26 0.68 14.27
C ILE A 96 10.70 1.72 13.23
N MET A 97 10.28 1.53 11.99
CA MET A 97 10.64 2.41 10.88
C MET A 97 9.56 3.48 10.66
N GLY A 98 9.99 4.74 10.67
CA GLY A 98 9.17 5.88 10.27
C GLY A 98 7.97 6.16 11.17
N SER A 99 6.98 6.83 10.59
CA SER A 99 5.69 7.10 11.22
C SER A 99 4.73 5.93 11.06
N TYR A 100 3.63 5.96 11.80
CA TYR A 100 2.52 5.04 11.57
C TYR A 100 2.02 5.09 10.11
N ILE A 101 1.67 3.92 9.59
CA ILE A 101 0.95 3.72 8.34
C ILE A 101 -0.53 3.48 8.63
N ASN A 102 -1.39 4.16 7.88
CA ASN A 102 -2.84 4.09 8.00
C ASN A 102 -3.51 3.66 6.69
N TYR A 103 -2.74 3.61 5.60
CA TYR A 103 -3.27 3.36 4.26
C TYR A 103 -2.53 2.24 3.54
N VAL A 104 -3.25 1.55 2.65
CA VAL A 104 -2.75 0.41 1.86
C VAL A 104 -1.52 0.80 1.05
N HIS A 105 -1.55 1.92 0.32
CA HIS A 105 -0.41 2.39 -0.49
C HIS A 105 0.88 2.58 0.33
N GLN A 106 0.80 3.00 1.60
CA GLN A 106 1.99 3.18 2.44
C GLN A 106 2.67 1.84 2.74
N LEU A 107 1.88 0.77 2.94
CA LEU A 107 2.44 -0.57 3.07
C LEU A 107 3.06 -1.01 1.73
N GLN A 108 2.36 -0.80 0.61
CA GLN A 108 2.86 -1.15 -0.72
C GLN A 108 4.19 -0.46 -1.05
N HIS A 109 4.37 0.81 -0.68
CA HIS A 109 5.63 1.53 -0.87
C HIS A 109 6.79 0.91 -0.10
N ILE A 110 6.54 0.47 1.14
CA ILE A 110 7.53 -0.21 1.97
C ILE A 110 7.91 -1.54 1.31
N LEU A 111 6.92 -2.34 0.90
CA LEU A 111 7.18 -3.61 0.22
C LEU A 111 7.97 -3.42 -1.08
N PHE A 112 7.60 -2.42 -1.88
CA PHE A 112 8.30 -2.04 -3.11
C PHE A 112 9.76 -1.65 -2.84
N ALA A 113 10.03 -0.86 -1.81
CA ALA A 113 11.39 -0.45 -1.43
C ALA A 113 12.30 -1.63 -1.07
N PHE A 114 11.74 -2.75 -0.62
CA PHE A 114 12.46 -3.98 -0.33
C PHE A 114 12.42 -5.01 -1.46
N GLY A 115 11.87 -4.65 -2.63
CA GLY A 115 11.73 -5.56 -3.78
C GLY A 115 10.76 -6.72 -3.51
N ILE A 116 9.81 -6.52 -2.60
CA ILE A 116 8.75 -7.49 -2.29
C ILE A 116 7.55 -7.15 -3.16
N GLY A 117 7.35 -7.94 -4.23
CA GLY A 117 6.18 -7.81 -5.10
C GLY A 117 5.00 -8.58 -4.52
N GLU A 118 4.14 -7.90 -3.75
CA GLU A 118 2.84 -8.45 -3.35
C GLU A 118 1.71 -7.59 -3.88
N GLU A 119 0.83 -8.21 -4.67
CA GLU A 119 -0.47 -7.64 -5.01
C GLU A 119 -1.38 -7.74 -3.78
N MET A 120 -1.97 -6.62 -3.35
CA MET A 120 -2.85 -6.59 -2.18
C MET A 120 -4.32 -6.77 -2.59
N GLU A 121 -4.96 -7.80 -2.05
CA GLU A 121 -6.40 -8.02 -2.17
C GLU A 121 -7.15 -7.21 -1.10
N VAL A 122 -7.98 -6.26 -1.53
CA VAL A 122 -8.70 -5.33 -0.65
C VAL A 122 -10.22 -5.52 -0.67
#